data_AF-A0A9P8FFE9-F1
#
_entry.id   AF-A0A9P8FFE9-F1
#
_cell.length_a   1.000
_cell.length_b   1.000
_cell.length_c   1.000
_cell.angle_alpha   90.00
_cell.angle_beta   90.00
_cell.angle_gamma   90.00
#
_symmetry.space_group_name_H-M   'P 1'
#
loop_
_entity.id
_entity.type
_entity.pdbx_description
1 polymer ?
#
loop_
_entity_poly.entity_id
_entity_poly.type
_entity_poly.pdbx_seq_one_letter_code
_entity_poly.pdbx_strand_id
1 'polypeptide(L)'
;PTSAEQAEQWSQQYWPTIYRKTNPFGPHPSIIGRAEEEVLSNNNVPRLMEMAKKVAGETKAKCCGAGVGCVIIERPTGKPIEVIAVAGDGRYQDLDEVAGQQNPMAHAVMRAIGMVARKRVRSATRDPSKLNPDMAALDINKPSHKPAPGAPKFVDKTLLDYPLTPMERKAFNKDNLIPDGYLCVDLEIYLTHEPCVMCTMAILHSRFARCVFGIRMPKTGALTADGGGLGYGLFWRPELNWKFLCWEWKEKDPYDGDNHLHLFLDKKTQV
;
A
#
# COMPACT_ATOMS: atom_id res chain seq x y z
N PRO A 1 13.67 24.68 7.01
CA PRO A 1 14.67 25.46 6.27
C PRO A 1 15.86 24.58 5.91
N THR A 2 16.33 24.64 4.67
CA THR A 2 17.43 23.84 4.12
C THR A 2 18.78 24.52 4.26
N SER A 3 18.80 25.82 4.55
CA SER A 3 19.98 26.62 4.86
C SER A 3 19.72 27.57 6.03
N ALA A 4 20.80 28.12 6.61
CA ALA A 4 20.70 29.16 7.63
C ALA A 4 20.00 30.41 7.09
N GLU A 5 20.31 30.82 5.86
CA GLU A 5 19.67 31.94 5.17
C GLU A 5 18.16 31.72 5.00
N GLN A 6 17.75 30.52 4.61
CA GLN A 6 16.33 30.20 4.48
C GLN A 6 15.62 30.19 5.84
N ALA A 7 16.30 29.77 6.92
CA ALA A 7 15.73 29.82 8.27
C ALA A 7 15.54 31.26 8.74
N GLU A 8 16.48 32.15 8.46
CA GLU A 8 16.35 33.58 8.77
C GLU A 8 15.19 34.21 7.99
N GLN A 9 15.11 33.95 6.68
CA GLN A 9 14.01 34.41 5.84
C GLN A 9 12.65 33.92 6.36
N TRP A 10 12.53 32.64 6.71
CA TRP A 10 11.29 32.08 7.24
C TRP A 10 10.96 32.61 8.64
N SER A 11 11.97 32.91 9.45
CA SER A 11 11.79 33.52 10.77
C SER A 11 11.19 34.91 10.69
N GLN A 12 11.57 35.68 9.66
CA GLN A 12 11.03 37.01 9.40
C GLN A 12 9.63 36.95 8.78
N GLN A 13 9.40 36.03 7.85
CA GLN A 13 8.17 35.99 7.05
C GLN A 13 7.02 35.21 7.71
N TYR A 14 7.32 34.11 8.40
CA TYR A 14 6.30 33.16 8.86
C TYR A 14 6.31 33.00 10.38
N TRP A 15 7.38 32.45 10.94
CA TRP A 15 7.51 32.14 12.37
C TRP A 15 8.97 31.88 12.72
N PRO A 16 9.48 32.27 13.91
CA PRO A 16 10.86 32.00 14.32
C PRO A 16 11.26 30.53 14.14
N THR A 17 12.28 30.28 13.30
CA THR A 17 12.81 28.94 13.01
C THR A 17 14.32 28.86 13.19
N ILE A 18 14.82 27.68 13.55
CA ILE A 18 16.25 27.40 13.72
C ILE A 18 16.71 26.48 12.61
N TYR A 19 17.79 26.84 11.91
CA TYR A 19 18.48 25.91 11.04
C TYR A 19 19.29 24.90 11.85
N ARG A 20 19.03 23.61 11.63
CA ARG A 20 19.91 22.52 12.07
C ARG A 20 20.56 21.91 10.84
N LYS A 21 21.86 21.64 10.91
CA LYS A 21 22.65 20.99 9.85
C LYS A 21 22.33 19.48 9.73
N THR A 22 21.06 19.14 9.83
CA THR A 22 20.50 17.80 9.60
C THR A 22 19.93 17.75 8.19
N ASN A 23 19.88 16.56 7.57
CA ASN A 23 19.33 16.37 6.23
C ASN A 23 17.98 17.13 6.07
N PRO A 24 17.93 18.20 5.26
CA PRO A 24 16.72 19.00 5.12
C PRO A 24 15.70 18.37 4.16
N PHE A 25 16.12 17.34 3.41
CA PHE A 25 15.33 16.62 2.42
C PHE A 25 15.21 15.16 2.85
N GLY A 26 14.39 14.89 3.88
CA GLY A 26 14.19 13.51 4.33
C GLY A 26 13.63 13.38 5.72
N PRO A 27 13.18 12.17 6.10
CA PRO A 27 13.15 11.79 7.49
C PRO A 27 14.59 11.80 8.04
N HIS A 28 14.73 11.99 9.34
CA HIS A 28 16.05 11.89 9.97
C HIS A 28 16.66 10.49 9.73
N PRO A 29 17.97 10.36 9.44
CA PRO A 29 18.60 9.06 9.15
C PRO A 29 18.34 7.97 10.19
N SER A 30 18.23 8.32 11.47
CA SER A 30 17.88 7.37 12.53
C SER A 30 16.47 6.78 12.41
N ILE A 31 15.50 7.55 11.88
CA ILE A 31 14.13 7.06 11.64
C ILE A 31 14.15 6.03 10.52
N ILE A 32 14.94 6.30 9.48
CA ILE A 32 15.11 5.38 8.35
C ILE A 32 15.81 4.10 8.82
N GLY A 33 16.93 4.21 9.53
CA GLY A 33 17.68 3.05 10.02
C GLY A 33 16.86 2.17 10.94
N ARG A 34 16.10 2.77 11.88
CA ARG A 34 15.18 2.00 12.74
C ARG A 34 14.08 1.31 11.93
N ALA A 35 13.46 2.01 10.98
CA ALA A 35 12.42 1.42 10.16
C ALA A 35 12.95 0.29 9.27
N GLU A 36 14.18 0.43 8.76
CA GLU A 36 14.88 -0.60 8.01
C GLU A 36 15.16 -1.84 8.86
N GLU A 37 15.71 -1.67 10.06
CA GLU A 37 15.92 -2.78 11.02
C GLU A 37 14.60 -3.51 11.34
N GLU A 38 13.51 -2.77 11.54
CA GLU A 38 12.18 -3.33 11.79
C GLU A 38 11.65 -4.13 10.59
N VAL A 39 11.82 -3.60 9.37
CA VAL A 39 11.39 -4.26 8.13
C VAL A 39 12.20 -5.54 7.86
N LEU A 40 13.51 -5.50 8.09
CA LEU A 40 14.43 -6.62 7.86
C LEU A 40 14.43 -7.67 8.98
N SER A 41 13.90 -7.33 10.16
CA SER A 41 13.81 -8.24 11.29
C SER A 41 13.16 -9.58 10.94
N ASN A 42 13.62 -10.65 11.59
CA ASN A 42 13.02 -12.00 11.53
C ASN A 42 12.84 -12.57 10.11
N ASN A 43 13.65 -12.13 9.14
CA ASN A 43 13.56 -12.58 7.75
C ASN A 43 12.14 -12.39 7.16
N ASN A 44 11.47 -11.30 7.55
CA ASN A 44 10.08 -11.05 7.17
C ASN A 44 9.94 -10.70 5.68
N VAL A 45 10.85 -9.90 5.11
CA VAL A 45 10.73 -9.42 3.73
C VAL A 45 10.66 -10.58 2.73
N PRO A 46 11.60 -11.56 2.72
CA PRO A 46 11.53 -12.65 1.75
C PRO A 46 10.25 -13.48 1.90
N ARG A 47 9.82 -13.75 3.13
CA ARG A 47 8.57 -14.48 3.41
C ARG A 47 7.34 -13.76 2.85
N LEU A 48 7.25 -12.45 3.03
CA LEU A 48 6.11 -11.64 2.60
C LEU A 48 6.12 -11.43 1.08
N MET A 49 7.30 -11.22 0.49
CA MET A 49 7.48 -11.15 -0.96
C MET A 49 7.13 -12.47 -1.63
N GLU A 50 7.52 -13.60 -1.05
CA GLU A 50 7.14 -14.93 -1.54
C GLU A 50 5.62 -15.15 -1.44
N MET A 51 4.97 -14.68 -0.38
CA MET A 51 3.51 -14.71 -0.27
C MET A 51 2.83 -13.86 -1.35
N ALA A 52 3.36 -12.66 -1.62
CA ALA A 52 2.87 -11.79 -2.69
C ALA A 52 3.05 -12.44 -4.08
N LYS A 53 4.18 -13.11 -4.33
CA LYS A 53 4.43 -13.88 -5.56
C LYS A 53 3.47 -15.07 -5.69
N LYS A 54 3.20 -15.79 -4.61
CA LYS A 54 2.26 -16.93 -4.63
C LYS A 54 0.84 -16.50 -4.98
N VAL A 55 0.30 -15.47 -4.35
CA VAL A 55 -1.06 -14.99 -4.69
C VAL A 55 -1.12 -14.45 -6.12
N ALA A 56 -0.06 -13.79 -6.59
CA ALA A 56 0.05 -13.36 -7.99
C ALA A 56 0.02 -14.53 -8.97
N GLY A 57 0.72 -15.62 -8.64
CA GLY A 57 0.70 -16.87 -9.40
C GLY A 57 -0.68 -17.52 -9.40
N GLU A 58 -1.37 -17.56 -8.25
CA GLU A 58 -2.73 -18.11 -8.14
C GLU A 58 -3.75 -17.35 -8.99
N THR A 59 -3.75 -16.01 -8.96
CA THR A 59 -4.70 -15.23 -9.77
C THR A 59 -4.36 -15.31 -11.26
N LYS A 60 -3.07 -15.37 -11.63
CA LYS A 60 -2.64 -15.59 -13.02
C LYS A 60 -3.04 -16.98 -13.53
N ALA A 61 -2.86 -18.03 -12.74
CA ALA A 61 -3.20 -19.40 -13.09
C ALA A 61 -4.72 -19.62 -13.27
N LYS A 62 -5.53 -18.82 -12.58
CA LYS A 62 -6.99 -18.79 -12.75
C LYS A 62 -7.47 -17.84 -13.86
N CYS A 63 -6.56 -17.22 -14.61
CA CYS A 63 -6.86 -16.18 -15.59
C CYS A 63 -7.61 -14.96 -15.03
N CYS A 64 -7.49 -14.71 -13.72
CA CYS A 64 -8.16 -13.59 -13.03
C CYS A 64 -7.36 -12.29 -13.10
N GLY A 65 -6.05 -12.34 -13.36
CA GLY A 65 -5.26 -11.10 -13.45
C GLY A 65 -3.85 -11.27 -13.99
N ALA A 66 -3.12 -10.14 -14.04
CA ALA A 66 -1.85 -10.01 -14.75
C ALA A 66 -0.61 -10.58 -14.02
N GLY A 67 -0.78 -11.26 -12.87
CA GLY A 67 0.36 -11.77 -12.09
C GLY A 67 1.07 -10.73 -11.22
N VAL A 68 0.31 -9.74 -10.71
CA VAL A 68 0.78 -8.83 -9.65
C VAL A 68 0.16 -9.26 -8.32
N GLY A 69 0.89 -9.11 -7.22
CA GLY A 69 0.44 -9.53 -5.90
C GLY A 69 0.79 -8.51 -4.82
N CYS A 70 -0.02 -8.51 -3.77
CA CYS A 70 0.01 -7.55 -2.68
C CYS A 70 -0.26 -8.27 -1.35
N VAL A 71 0.51 -7.93 -0.32
CA VAL A 71 0.32 -8.37 1.06
C VAL A 71 0.34 -7.14 1.96
N ILE A 72 -0.68 -6.99 2.80
CA ILE A 72 -0.75 -5.95 3.84
C ILE A 72 -0.56 -6.63 5.19
N ILE A 73 0.32 -6.05 6.01
CA ILE A 73 0.55 -6.50 7.37
C ILE A 73 0.36 -5.38 8.39
N GLU A 74 0.10 -5.79 9.62
CA GLU A 74 0.13 -4.94 10.80
C GLU A 74 1.27 -5.42 11.71
N ARG A 75 1.98 -4.48 12.34
CA ARG A 75 3.08 -4.76 13.27
C ARG A 75 2.72 -4.23 14.67
N PRO A 76 1.96 -4.99 15.48
CA PRO A 76 1.59 -4.53 16.81
C PRO A 76 2.82 -4.50 17.71
N THR A 77 2.91 -3.49 18.58
CA THR A 77 4.03 -3.34 19.52
C THR A 77 4.14 -4.57 20.43
N GLY A 78 5.34 -5.18 20.47
CA GLY A 78 5.62 -6.34 21.32
C GLY A 78 4.98 -7.65 20.86
N LYS A 79 4.39 -7.71 19.66
CA LYS A 79 3.78 -8.92 19.08
C LYS A 79 4.39 -9.25 17.71
N PRO A 80 4.30 -10.50 17.25
CA PRO A 80 4.69 -10.85 15.89
C PRO A 80 3.82 -10.11 14.86
N ILE A 81 4.35 -9.98 13.64
CA ILE A 81 3.62 -9.40 12.51
C ILE A 81 2.37 -10.22 12.19
N GLU A 82 1.30 -9.53 11.81
CA GLU A 82 0.02 -10.13 11.44
C GLU A 82 -0.31 -9.82 9.99
N VAL A 83 -0.61 -10.86 9.20
CA VAL A 83 -1.03 -10.69 7.81
C VAL A 83 -2.50 -10.29 7.79
N ILE A 84 -2.77 -9.06 7.38
CA ILE A 84 -4.11 -8.49 7.37
C ILE A 84 -4.82 -8.79 6.06
N ALA A 85 -4.18 -8.55 4.91
CA ALA A 85 -4.80 -8.80 3.62
C ALA A 85 -3.77 -9.37 2.64
N VAL A 86 -4.25 -10.23 1.75
CA VAL A 86 -3.47 -10.79 0.65
C VAL A 86 -4.37 -10.69 -0.57
N ALA A 87 -3.87 -10.13 -1.67
CA ALA A 87 -4.62 -9.98 -2.91
C ALA A 87 -3.69 -10.07 -4.13
N GLY A 88 -4.12 -10.80 -5.15
CA GLY A 88 -3.53 -10.75 -6.48
C GLY A 88 -4.19 -9.70 -7.38
N ASP A 89 -3.70 -9.52 -8.59
CA ASP A 89 -4.39 -8.74 -9.63
C ASP A 89 -5.68 -9.46 -10.03
N GLY A 90 -6.76 -8.70 -10.21
CA GLY A 90 -8.10 -9.21 -10.53
C GLY A 90 -8.71 -8.61 -11.80
N ARG A 91 -7.92 -7.89 -12.62
CA ARG A 91 -8.44 -7.12 -13.77
C ARG A 91 -9.11 -7.97 -14.84
N TYR A 92 -8.81 -9.26 -14.85
CA TYR A 92 -9.26 -10.23 -15.85
C TYR A 92 -10.39 -11.12 -15.32
N GLN A 93 -10.79 -10.95 -14.05
CA GLN A 93 -11.91 -11.66 -13.46
C GLN A 93 -13.21 -11.32 -14.19
N ASP A 94 -13.97 -12.35 -14.57
CA ASP A 94 -15.24 -12.22 -15.30
C ASP A 94 -15.10 -11.48 -16.65
N LEU A 95 -13.92 -11.55 -17.29
CA LEU A 95 -13.72 -11.07 -18.66
C LEU A 95 -14.72 -11.74 -19.61
N ASP A 96 -15.50 -10.91 -20.31
CA ASP A 96 -16.14 -11.33 -21.55
C ASP A 96 -15.09 -11.22 -22.67
N GLU A 97 -14.55 -12.37 -23.08
CA GLU A 97 -13.54 -12.47 -24.14
C GLU A 97 -14.00 -11.84 -25.46
N VAL A 98 -15.31 -11.77 -25.69
CA VAL A 98 -15.89 -11.19 -26.92
C VAL A 98 -15.83 -9.66 -26.89
N ALA A 99 -16.00 -9.06 -25.71
CA ALA A 99 -15.99 -7.61 -25.53
C ALA A 99 -14.61 -7.05 -25.14
N GLY A 100 -13.65 -7.90 -24.78
CA GLY A 100 -12.32 -7.48 -24.29
C GLY A 100 -12.39 -6.66 -23.00
N GLN A 101 -13.48 -6.78 -22.24
CA GLN A 101 -13.80 -5.87 -21.15
C GLN A 101 -13.05 -6.23 -19.86
N GLN A 102 -11.96 -5.52 -19.58
CA GLN A 102 -11.22 -5.63 -18.32
C GLN A 102 -11.81 -4.72 -17.25
N ASN A 103 -11.64 -5.05 -15.97
CA ASN A 103 -11.89 -4.12 -14.87
C ASN A 103 -10.60 -3.34 -14.55
N PRO A 104 -10.45 -2.06 -14.96
CA PRO A 104 -9.21 -1.31 -14.76
C PRO A 104 -8.93 -1.01 -13.28
N MET A 105 -9.94 -1.08 -12.41
CA MET A 105 -9.83 -0.75 -11.00
C MET A 105 -9.34 -1.93 -10.14
N ALA A 106 -9.39 -3.16 -10.64
CA ALA A 106 -9.10 -4.38 -9.87
C ALA A 106 -7.60 -4.73 -9.77
N HIS A 107 -6.77 -3.72 -9.52
CA HIS A 107 -5.35 -3.91 -9.21
C HIS A 107 -5.17 -4.57 -7.84
N ALA A 108 -4.09 -5.32 -7.65
CA ALA A 108 -3.80 -6.01 -6.38
C ALA A 108 -3.84 -5.08 -5.15
N VAL A 109 -3.27 -3.87 -5.27
CA VAL A 109 -3.28 -2.85 -4.20
C VAL A 109 -4.69 -2.39 -3.86
N MET A 110 -5.48 -2.05 -4.88
CA MET A 110 -6.86 -1.58 -4.69
C MET A 110 -7.74 -2.65 -4.04
N ARG A 111 -7.59 -3.90 -4.49
CA ARG A 111 -8.23 -5.08 -3.91
C ARG A 111 -7.87 -5.25 -2.45
N ALA A 112 -6.58 -5.20 -2.12
CA ALA A 112 -6.10 -5.39 -0.76
C ALA A 112 -6.61 -4.28 0.20
N ILE A 113 -6.61 -3.02 -0.23
CA ILE A 113 -7.16 -1.89 0.56
C ILE A 113 -8.67 -2.08 0.79
N GLY A 114 -9.43 -2.48 -0.25
CA GLY A 114 -10.85 -2.80 -0.12
C GLY A 114 -11.11 -3.94 0.89
N MET A 115 -10.28 -4.98 0.86
CA MET A 115 -10.35 -6.08 1.83
C MET A 115 -10.13 -5.60 3.28
N VAL A 116 -9.16 -4.70 3.49
CA VAL A 116 -8.93 -4.08 4.82
C VAL A 116 -10.14 -3.24 5.25
N ALA A 117 -10.71 -2.44 4.34
CA ALA A 117 -11.90 -1.64 4.62
C ALA A 117 -13.08 -2.52 5.06
N ARG A 118 -13.36 -3.61 4.33
CA ARG A 118 -14.40 -4.58 4.72
C ARG A 118 -14.12 -5.20 6.09
N LYS A 119 -12.88 -5.58 6.37
CA LYS A 119 -12.51 -6.11 7.69
C LYS A 119 -12.78 -5.11 8.81
N ARG A 120 -12.44 -3.83 8.63
CA ARG A 120 -12.74 -2.79 9.63
C ARG A 120 -14.23 -2.60 9.84
N VAL A 121 -15.03 -2.58 8.77
CA VAL A 121 -16.49 -2.49 8.86
C VAL A 121 -17.07 -3.70 9.62
N ARG A 122 -16.60 -4.92 9.33
CA ARG A 122 -16.98 -6.12 10.09
C ARG A 122 -16.56 -6.05 11.55
N SER A 123 -15.37 -5.53 11.85
CA SER A 123 -14.87 -5.35 13.21
C SER A 123 -15.71 -4.35 13.99
N ALA A 124 -16.03 -3.20 13.40
CA ALA A 124 -16.86 -2.17 14.03
C ALA A 124 -18.27 -2.71 14.34
N THR A 125 -18.84 -3.50 13.44
CA THR A 125 -20.23 -4.00 13.59
C THR A 125 -20.39 -5.09 14.66
N ARG A 126 -19.29 -5.64 15.18
CA ARG A 126 -19.34 -6.57 16.32
C ARG A 126 -19.70 -5.89 17.64
N ASP A 127 -19.47 -4.59 17.74
CA ASP A 127 -19.84 -3.79 18.91
C ASP A 127 -20.78 -2.64 18.47
N PRO A 128 -22.11 -2.91 18.40
CA PRO A 128 -23.13 -1.93 18.02
C PRO A 128 -23.04 -0.59 18.76
N SER A 129 -22.51 -0.62 20.00
CA SER A 129 -22.39 0.57 20.85
C SER A 129 -21.31 1.56 20.38
N LYS A 130 -20.38 1.11 19.53
CA LYS A 130 -19.28 1.93 18.98
C LYS A 130 -19.52 2.44 17.56
N LEU A 131 -20.61 2.03 16.91
CA LEU A 131 -20.92 2.56 15.58
C LEU A 131 -21.55 3.94 15.67
N ASN A 132 -21.18 4.82 14.75
CA ASN A 132 -21.99 5.97 14.42
C ASN A 132 -23.40 5.45 13.99
N PRO A 133 -24.52 6.03 14.44
CA PRO A 133 -25.87 5.64 14.04
C PRO A 133 -26.06 5.39 12.53
N ASP A 134 -25.39 6.17 11.67
CA ASP A 134 -25.42 5.98 10.22
C ASP A 134 -24.80 4.64 9.77
N MET A 135 -23.73 4.19 10.45
CA MET A 135 -23.06 2.92 10.18
C MET A 135 -23.78 1.73 10.80
N ALA A 136 -24.46 1.92 11.94
CA ALA A 136 -25.30 0.90 12.57
C ALA A 136 -26.53 0.55 11.71
N ALA A 137 -27.00 1.50 10.88
CA ALA A 137 -28.11 1.32 9.95
C ALA A 137 -27.72 0.59 8.64
N LEU A 138 -26.41 0.41 8.37
CA LEU A 138 -25.92 -0.29 7.19
C LEU A 138 -25.90 -1.81 7.45
N ASP A 139 -26.80 -2.55 6.82
CA ASP A 139 -26.72 -4.01 6.76
C ASP A 139 -25.52 -4.40 5.88
N ILE A 140 -24.37 -4.70 6.46
CA ILE A 140 -23.14 -5.05 5.71
C ILE A 140 -23.32 -6.28 4.81
N ASN A 141 -24.33 -7.12 5.11
CA ASN A 141 -24.67 -8.29 4.30
C ASN A 141 -25.67 -7.97 3.19
N LYS A 142 -26.17 -6.73 3.11
CA LYS A 142 -26.93 -6.21 1.98
C LYS A 142 -26.17 -5.07 1.31
N PRO A 143 -26.20 -4.99 -0.03
CA PRO A 143 -25.66 -3.82 -0.72
C PRO A 143 -26.35 -2.55 -0.19
N SER A 144 -25.56 -1.55 0.21
CA SER A 144 -26.06 -0.34 0.89
C SER A 144 -26.96 0.55 0.03
N HIS A 145 -27.12 0.24 -1.25
CA HIS A 145 -27.95 1.00 -2.17
C HIS A 145 -28.90 0.07 -2.92
N LYS A 146 -30.21 0.37 -2.91
CA LYS A 146 -31.06 -0.02 -4.04
C LYS A 146 -30.48 0.69 -5.26
N PRO A 147 -30.01 -0.03 -6.29
CA PRO A 147 -29.47 0.62 -7.48
C PRO A 147 -30.55 1.56 -8.05
N ALA A 148 -30.16 2.73 -8.55
CA ALA A 148 -31.09 3.57 -9.30
C ALA A 148 -31.71 2.74 -10.44
N PRO A 149 -32.98 2.98 -10.84
CA PRO A 149 -33.58 2.25 -11.96
C PRO A 149 -32.68 2.39 -13.21
N GLY A 150 -32.13 1.28 -13.70
CA GLY A 150 -31.19 1.26 -14.83
C GLY A 150 -29.70 1.30 -14.46
N ALA A 151 -29.34 1.42 -13.18
CA ALA A 151 -27.97 1.25 -12.73
C ALA A 151 -27.51 -0.21 -12.94
N PRO A 152 -26.27 -0.44 -13.41
CA PRO A 152 -25.75 -1.78 -13.60
C PRO A 152 -25.85 -2.56 -12.27
N LYS A 153 -26.25 -3.84 -12.33
CA LYS A 153 -26.57 -4.74 -11.19
C LYS A 153 -25.38 -5.01 -10.24
N PHE A 154 -24.30 -4.24 -10.30
CA PHE A 154 -22.96 -4.63 -9.92
C PHE A 154 -22.27 -3.56 -9.05
N VAL A 155 -22.94 -3.15 -7.98
CA VAL A 155 -22.43 -2.13 -7.06
C VAL A 155 -21.24 -2.64 -6.21
N ASP A 156 -20.84 -3.91 -6.36
CA ASP A 156 -19.89 -4.59 -5.47
C ASP A 156 -18.78 -5.38 -6.19
N LYS A 157 -18.43 -4.98 -7.42
CA LYS A 157 -17.29 -5.56 -8.15
C LYS A 157 -16.28 -4.53 -8.66
N THR A 158 -16.44 -3.24 -8.35
CA THR A 158 -15.52 -2.20 -8.84
C THR A 158 -14.08 -2.51 -8.42
N LEU A 159 -13.84 -2.81 -7.14
CA LEU A 159 -12.51 -3.16 -6.69
C LEU A 159 -12.21 -4.65 -6.78
N LEU A 160 -13.22 -5.54 -6.80
CA LEU A 160 -13.08 -7.00 -6.62
C LEU A 160 -12.38 -7.36 -5.30
N ASP A 161 -12.81 -6.71 -4.23
CA ASP A 161 -12.27 -6.83 -2.87
C ASP A 161 -12.90 -7.98 -2.07
N TYR A 162 -13.54 -8.94 -2.74
CA TYR A 162 -13.79 -10.29 -2.23
C TYR A 162 -12.69 -11.27 -2.67
N PRO A 163 -12.42 -12.32 -1.88
CA PRO A 163 -11.40 -13.31 -2.20
C PRO A 163 -11.69 -14.14 -3.47
N LEU A 164 -10.76 -14.13 -4.42
CA LEU A 164 -10.74 -14.94 -5.64
C LEU A 164 -9.94 -16.24 -5.46
N THR A 165 -8.96 -16.25 -4.55
CA THR A 165 -8.11 -17.41 -4.28
C THR A 165 -8.25 -17.95 -2.86
N PRO A 166 -7.87 -19.22 -2.61
CA PRO A 166 -7.87 -19.78 -1.26
C PRO A 166 -6.95 -19.01 -0.30
N MET A 167 -5.81 -18.52 -0.79
CA MET A 167 -4.88 -17.73 0.02
C MET A 167 -5.48 -16.39 0.45
N GLU A 168 -6.12 -15.68 -0.49
CA GLU A 168 -6.85 -14.45 -0.19
C GLU A 168 -7.95 -14.71 0.85
N ARG A 169 -8.69 -15.82 0.71
CA ARG A 169 -9.80 -16.19 1.60
C ARG A 169 -9.34 -16.48 3.02
N LYS A 170 -8.21 -17.18 3.16
CA LYS A 170 -7.60 -17.47 4.47
C LYS A 170 -7.24 -16.19 5.22
N ALA A 171 -6.62 -15.23 4.54
CA ALA A 171 -6.31 -13.94 5.14
C ALA A 171 -7.59 -13.15 5.41
N PHE A 172 -8.50 -13.05 4.45
CA PHE A 172 -9.72 -12.25 4.53
C PHE A 172 -10.66 -12.66 5.67
N ASN A 173 -10.79 -13.95 5.96
CA ASN A 173 -11.69 -14.45 7.01
C ASN A 173 -11.12 -14.31 8.43
N LYS A 174 -9.82 -14.07 8.58
CA LYS A 174 -9.19 -13.84 9.89
C LYS A 174 -9.44 -12.39 10.32
N ASP A 175 -10.18 -12.16 11.40
CA ASP A 175 -10.36 -10.81 11.96
C ASP A 175 -9.24 -10.52 12.96
N ASN A 176 -8.12 -10.03 12.44
CA ASN A 176 -6.87 -9.79 13.16
C ASN A 176 -6.40 -8.33 13.11
N LEU A 177 -7.29 -7.40 12.77
CA LEU A 177 -7.02 -5.96 12.84
C LEU A 177 -7.20 -5.44 14.26
N ILE A 178 -6.40 -4.46 14.64
CA ILE A 178 -6.63 -3.70 15.87
C ILE A 178 -7.95 -2.89 15.75
N PRO A 179 -8.90 -3.02 16.72
CA PRO A 179 -10.28 -2.53 16.58
C PRO A 179 -10.47 -1.02 16.35
N ASP A 180 -9.50 -0.17 16.68
CA ASP A 180 -9.67 1.30 16.72
C ASP A 180 -8.80 2.07 15.71
N GLY A 181 -8.34 1.40 14.64
CA GLY A 181 -7.53 2.06 13.60
C GLY A 181 -8.34 2.67 12.44
N TYR A 182 -7.76 3.68 11.78
CA TYR A 182 -8.31 4.26 10.54
C TYR A 182 -7.72 3.55 9.31
N LEU A 183 -8.58 2.95 8.48
CA LEU A 183 -8.25 2.29 7.20
C LEU A 183 -6.90 1.53 7.19
N CYS A 184 -5.81 2.09 6.67
CA CYS A 184 -4.49 1.45 6.64
C CYS A 184 -3.40 2.24 7.40
N VAL A 185 -3.79 3.08 8.36
CA VAL A 185 -2.85 3.79 9.24
C VAL A 185 -1.97 2.79 9.96
N ASP A 186 -0.66 3.09 9.96
CA ASP A 186 0.41 2.28 10.55
C ASP A 186 0.56 0.86 9.98
N LEU A 187 -0.11 0.56 8.87
CA LEU A 187 0.06 -0.71 8.15
C LEU A 187 1.25 -0.63 7.18
N GLU A 188 1.79 -1.80 6.85
CA GLU A 188 2.87 -1.98 5.88
C GLU A 188 2.34 -2.77 4.67
N ILE A 189 2.74 -2.37 3.46
CA ILE A 189 2.32 -3.02 2.21
C ILE A 189 3.53 -3.59 1.45
N TYR A 190 3.41 -4.82 0.98
CA TYR A 190 4.44 -5.57 0.24
C TYR A 190 3.90 -5.95 -1.14
N LEU A 191 4.62 -5.57 -2.19
CA LEU A 191 4.15 -5.61 -3.58
C LEU A 191 5.14 -6.36 -4.46
N THR A 192 4.66 -7.20 -5.37
CA THR A 192 5.56 -7.86 -6.33
C THR A 192 6.16 -6.86 -7.33
N HIS A 193 5.37 -5.88 -7.75
CA HIS A 193 5.77 -4.85 -8.72
C HIS A 193 5.54 -3.45 -8.14
N GLU A 194 6.29 -2.49 -8.64
CA GLU A 194 6.10 -1.09 -8.35
C GLU A 194 4.67 -0.65 -8.73
N PRO A 195 3.91 -0.03 -7.81
CA PRO A 195 2.55 0.40 -8.07
C PRO A 195 2.49 1.56 -9.05
N CYS A 196 1.45 1.56 -9.88
CA CYS A 196 1.15 2.68 -10.77
C CYS A 196 0.62 3.90 -10.01
N VAL A 197 0.48 5.04 -10.69
CA VAL A 197 -0.03 6.30 -10.13
C VAL A 197 -1.30 6.12 -9.30
N MET A 198 -2.29 5.38 -9.81
CA MET A 198 -3.54 5.10 -9.10
C MET A 198 -3.29 4.36 -7.77
N CYS A 199 -2.52 3.28 -7.81
CA CYS A 199 -2.24 2.45 -6.64
C CYS A 199 -1.38 3.19 -5.61
N THR A 200 -0.40 3.96 -6.06
CA THR A 200 0.44 4.80 -5.19
C THR A 200 -0.37 5.88 -4.50
N MET A 201 -1.28 6.55 -5.22
CA MET A 201 -2.17 7.55 -4.63
C MET A 201 -3.17 6.90 -3.65
N ALA A 202 -3.63 5.68 -3.93
CA ALA A 202 -4.44 4.91 -3.00
C ALA A 202 -3.70 4.54 -1.71
N ILE A 203 -2.41 4.18 -1.80
CA ILE A 203 -1.53 3.94 -0.64
C ILE A 203 -1.40 5.22 0.20
N LEU A 204 -1.20 6.38 -0.43
CA LEU A 204 -1.15 7.69 0.25
C LEU A 204 -2.46 8.01 0.96
N HIS A 205 -3.60 7.92 0.27
CA HIS A 205 -4.91 8.18 0.86
C HIS A 205 -5.27 7.21 1.99
N SER A 206 -4.75 6.00 1.94
CA SER A 206 -4.96 4.98 2.98
C SER A 206 -4.01 5.12 4.18
N ARG A 207 -3.06 6.07 4.11
CA ARG A 207 -2.10 6.41 5.18
C ARG A 207 -1.20 5.25 5.63
N PHE A 208 -0.77 4.40 4.70
CA PHE A 208 0.25 3.40 5.01
C PHE A 208 1.51 4.06 5.59
N ALA A 209 2.18 3.37 6.50
CA ALA A 209 3.46 3.83 7.05
C ALA A 209 4.63 3.44 6.15
N ARG A 210 4.55 2.25 5.52
CA ARG A 210 5.66 1.62 4.81
C ARG A 210 5.19 0.88 3.57
N CYS A 211 5.98 0.94 2.50
CA CYS A 211 5.78 0.18 1.27
C CYS A 211 7.08 -0.51 0.86
N VAL A 212 7.01 -1.80 0.53
CA VAL A 212 8.13 -2.56 -0.04
C VAL A 212 7.70 -3.15 -1.36
N PHE A 213 8.46 -2.97 -2.43
CA PHE A 213 8.14 -3.55 -3.75
C PHE A 213 9.33 -4.27 -4.37
N GLY A 214 9.10 -5.30 -5.17
CA GLY A 214 10.17 -6.11 -5.77
C GLY A 214 10.68 -5.60 -7.12
N ILE A 215 9.78 -5.51 -8.10
CA ILE A 215 10.15 -5.23 -9.50
C ILE A 215 9.80 -3.78 -9.83
N ARG A 216 10.79 -2.99 -10.24
CA ARG A 216 10.56 -1.64 -10.79
C ARG A 216 9.73 -1.67 -12.06
N MET A 217 8.90 -0.65 -12.24
CA MET A 217 8.05 -0.49 -13.42
C MET A 217 8.35 0.85 -14.12
N PRO A 218 9.47 0.98 -14.86
CA PRO A 218 9.92 2.27 -15.38
C PRO A 218 8.86 3.05 -16.19
N LYS A 219 8.01 2.34 -16.94
CA LYS A 219 6.99 2.95 -17.80
C LYS A 219 5.69 3.33 -17.09
N THR A 220 5.40 2.75 -15.93
CA THR A 220 4.05 2.84 -15.32
C THR A 220 4.07 3.08 -13.80
N GLY A 221 5.18 2.81 -13.14
CA GLY A 221 5.40 2.98 -11.72
C GLY A 221 5.47 4.44 -11.31
N ALA A 222 5.01 4.73 -10.09
CA ALA A 222 4.92 6.10 -9.58
C ALA A 222 5.63 6.32 -8.24
N LEU A 223 6.34 5.31 -7.73
CA LEU A 223 7.14 5.46 -6.51
C LEU A 223 8.51 6.01 -6.82
N THR A 224 9.13 5.57 -7.90
CA THR A 224 10.51 5.92 -8.21
C THR A 224 10.59 7.31 -8.84
N ALA A 225 11.51 8.14 -8.34
CA ALA A 225 11.78 9.49 -8.84
C ALA A 225 13.03 9.58 -9.73
N ASP A 226 13.82 8.50 -9.81
CA ASP A 226 15.11 8.50 -10.49
C ASP A 226 15.00 8.42 -12.03
N GLY A 227 16.11 8.74 -12.68
CA GLY A 227 16.21 8.75 -14.13
C GLY A 227 15.98 7.36 -14.71
N GLY A 228 15.05 7.26 -15.66
CA GLY A 228 14.68 6.00 -16.31
C GLY A 228 13.22 5.60 -16.09
N GLY A 229 12.54 6.19 -15.10
CA GLY A 229 11.10 6.03 -14.86
C GLY A 229 10.25 7.25 -15.23
N LEU A 230 8.97 7.25 -14.82
CA LEU A 230 8.08 8.43 -14.94
C LEU A 230 8.49 9.59 -14.01
N GLY A 231 9.31 9.34 -12.99
CA GLY A 231 9.90 10.37 -12.15
C GLY A 231 8.94 11.04 -11.17
N TYR A 232 7.79 10.43 -10.88
CA TYR A 232 6.77 11.07 -10.03
C TYR A 232 7.19 11.18 -8.55
N GLY A 233 7.85 10.17 -7.99
CA GLY A 233 8.28 10.20 -6.58
C GLY A 233 7.14 10.45 -5.59
N LEU A 234 5.93 9.93 -5.85
CA LEU A 234 4.71 10.38 -5.15
C LEU A 234 4.77 10.20 -3.63
N PHE A 235 5.53 9.23 -3.12
CA PHE A 235 5.65 8.96 -1.69
C PHE A 235 6.32 10.10 -0.89
N TRP A 236 7.02 11.02 -1.56
CA TRP A 236 7.83 12.07 -0.91
C TRP A 236 7.48 13.50 -1.37
N ARG A 237 6.50 13.67 -2.26
CA ARG A 237 6.14 14.99 -2.81
C ARG A 237 5.80 16.02 -1.73
N PRO A 238 6.38 17.24 -1.77
CA PRO A 238 6.09 18.27 -0.79
C PRO A 238 4.66 18.80 -0.86
N GLU A 239 4.00 18.67 -2.02
CA GLU A 239 2.62 19.13 -2.23
C GLU A 239 1.57 18.20 -1.60
N LEU A 240 1.97 16.99 -1.19
CA LEU A 240 1.08 15.99 -0.61
C LEU A 240 1.12 16.02 0.92
N ASN A 241 -0.04 15.79 1.53
CA ASN A 241 -0.25 15.90 2.97
C ASN A 241 0.20 14.68 3.79
N TRP A 242 0.49 13.55 3.13
CA TRP A 242 0.96 12.33 3.77
C TRP A 242 2.24 11.84 3.10
N LYS A 243 3.14 11.27 3.90
CA LYS A 243 4.39 10.67 3.44
C LYS A 243 4.57 9.31 4.10
N PHE A 244 5.18 8.39 3.39
CA PHE A 244 5.47 7.04 3.89
C PHE A 244 6.86 6.62 3.45
N LEU A 245 7.43 5.62 4.13
CA LEU A 245 8.75 5.10 3.79
C LEU A 245 8.62 4.01 2.72
N CYS A 246 9.55 3.99 1.77
CA CYS A 246 9.51 3.05 0.65
C CYS A 246 10.85 2.34 0.46
N TRP A 247 10.79 1.04 0.16
CA TRP A 247 11.95 0.20 -0.14
C TRP A 247 11.74 -0.57 -1.45
N GLU A 248 12.80 -0.67 -2.24
CA GLU A 248 12.90 -1.65 -3.33
C GLU A 248 13.60 -2.90 -2.79
N TRP A 249 12.94 -4.04 -2.91
CA TRP A 249 13.48 -5.34 -2.53
C TRP A 249 14.14 -6.00 -3.75
N LYS A 250 15.47 -6.12 -3.70
CA LYS A 250 16.24 -6.89 -4.68
C LYS A 250 16.53 -8.27 -4.12
N GLU A 251 16.12 -9.30 -4.84
CA GLU A 251 16.55 -10.66 -4.52
C GLU A 251 18.04 -10.81 -4.82
N LYS A 252 18.70 -11.67 -4.05
CA LYS A 252 20.13 -11.90 -4.13
C LYS A 252 20.50 -12.31 -5.56
N ASP A 253 21.30 -11.49 -6.23
CA ASP A 253 21.93 -11.90 -7.49
C ASP A 253 22.96 -12.99 -7.14
N PRO A 254 22.90 -14.19 -7.73
CA PRO A 254 23.90 -15.23 -7.49
C PRO A 254 25.34 -14.81 -7.87
N TYR A 255 25.53 -13.68 -8.57
CA TYR A 255 26.83 -13.18 -9.01
C TYR A 255 27.30 -11.89 -8.30
N ASP A 256 26.46 -11.27 -7.48
CA ASP A 256 26.83 -10.06 -6.74
C ASP A 256 27.19 -10.42 -5.28
N GLY A 257 28.46 -10.25 -4.93
CA GLY A 257 29.03 -10.62 -3.64
C GLY A 257 28.61 -9.70 -2.48
N ASP A 258 27.96 -8.59 -2.80
CA ASP A 258 27.59 -7.57 -1.83
C ASP A 258 26.10 -7.65 -1.43
N ASN A 259 25.86 -7.86 -0.14
CA ASN A 259 24.53 -7.80 0.48
C ASN A 259 24.06 -6.34 0.57
N HIS A 260 23.75 -5.71 -0.56
CA HIS A 260 23.24 -4.35 -0.55
C HIS A 260 21.72 -4.33 -0.78
N LEU A 261 20.98 -4.09 0.32
CA LEU A 261 19.70 -3.41 0.23
C LEU A 261 19.95 -2.08 -0.48
N HIS A 262 19.56 -1.99 -1.75
CA HIS A 262 19.49 -0.69 -2.41
C HIS A 262 18.22 0.01 -1.97
N LEU A 263 18.31 0.59 -0.78
CA LEU A 263 17.36 1.54 -0.24
C LEU A 263 17.48 2.84 -1.02
N PHE A 264 16.72 2.96 -2.10
CA PHE A 264 16.61 4.21 -2.83
C PHE A 264 15.74 5.20 -2.04
N LEU A 265 16.37 5.95 -1.14
CA LEU A 265 15.98 7.35 -0.97
C LEU A 265 16.79 8.14 -1.99
N ASP A 266 16.11 8.57 -3.06
CA ASP A 266 16.76 9.21 -4.19
C ASP A 266 17.55 10.45 -3.76
N LYS A 267 18.88 10.32 -3.73
CA LYS A 267 19.82 11.41 -3.48
C LYS A 267 19.69 12.56 -4.50
N LYS A 268 19.09 12.33 -5.68
CA LYS A 268 18.90 13.38 -6.70
C LYS A 268 17.71 14.31 -6.42
N THR A 269 16.85 13.98 -5.45
CA THR A 269 15.84 14.92 -4.93
C THR A 269 16.41 15.86 -3.85
N GLN A 270 17.72 15.79 -3.58
CA GLN A 270 18.46 16.67 -2.65
C GLN A 270 19.25 17.80 -3.36
N VAL A 271 18.86 18.18 -4.58
CA VAL A 271 19.38 19.38 -5.26
C VAL A 271 18.32 20.47 -5.23
#